data_AF-A0A938GP09-F1
#
_entry.id   AF-A0A938GP09-F1
#
_cell.length_a   1.000
_cell.length_b   1.000
_cell.length_c   1.000
_cell.angle_alpha   90.00
_cell.angle_beta   90.00
_cell.angle_gamma   90.00
#
_symmetry.space_group_name_H-M   'P 1'
#
loop_
_entity.id
_entity.type
_entity.pdbx_description
1 polymer ?
#
loop_
_entity_poly.entity_id
_entity_poly.type
_entity_poly.pdbx_seq_one_letter_code
_entity_poly.pdbx_strand_id
1 'polypeptide(L)'
;MERQQSRPVIIHPISSLIWSHRRVRLPGWFGGMALILCLWSVLSAHAASRDPLESLVSHLASVSEESLGLDILRGMKSGVAGRRGLPLPTDWSKVESRWGRHKNAEIRLLVQTLGLTFGSTAAAGALREMLIDEKAPAAQRRGALDALTAAKDPQLPPVLRSLLVSPALRAPAIRALAGFDDPETPGALMAAYPGLQTAEKRYVLNTLASRVS
;
A
#
# COMPACT_ATOMS: atom_id res chain seq x y z
N MET A 1 56.42 -30.58 -27.39
CA MET A 1 55.82 -31.07 -28.64
C MET A 1 54.33 -30.77 -28.58
N GLU A 2 53.83 -30.18 -29.67
CA GLU A 2 52.45 -29.87 -30.05
C GLU A 2 51.49 -29.11 -29.12
N ARG A 3 51.03 -27.97 -29.66
CA ARG A 3 49.93 -27.12 -29.20
C ARG A 3 48.58 -27.67 -29.69
N GLN A 4 47.51 -27.29 -28.97
CA GLN A 4 46.23 -26.74 -29.48
C GLN A 4 45.38 -27.66 -30.41
N GLN A 5 44.05 -27.72 -30.35
CA GLN A 5 43.06 -26.66 -30.14
C GLN A 5 41.68 -27.33 -29.97
N SER A 6 40.84 -26.79 -29.09
CA SER A 6 39.48 -27.25 -28.83
C SER A 6 38.44 -26.39 -29.57
N ARG A 7 37.51 -27.06 -30.28
CA ARG A 7 36.17 -26.65 -30.79
C ARG A 7 36.09 -25.56 -31.89
N PRO A 8 35.19 -25.70 -32.88
CA PRO A 8 33.79 -25.22 -32.75
C PRO A 8 32.72 -26.16 -33.40
N VAL A 9 31.53 -26.29 -32.77
CA VAL A 9 30.21 -25.69 -33.09
C VAL A 9 29.47 -26.28 -34.30
N ILE A 10 28.21 -26.64 -34.01
CA ILE A 10 27.20 -27.43 -34.72
C ILE A 10 26.55 -26.61 -35.86
N ILE A 11 26.02 -27.28 -36.91
CA ILE A 11 24.65 -27.17 -37.49
C ILE A 11 24.62 -27.79 -38.91
N HIS A 12 23.88 -28.88 -39.09
CA HIS A 12 23.19 -29.31 -40.32
C HIS A 12 21.68 -29.23 -40.02
N PRO A 13 20.76 -28.88 -40.95
CA PRO A 13 20.34 -29.82 -42.01
C PRO A 13 19.84 -29.14 -43.34
N ILE A 14 20.00 -29.79 -44.51
CA ILE A 14 19.05 -30.62 -45.29
C ILE A 14 18.03 -29.85 -46.17
N SER A 15 18.19 -30.09 -47.48
CA SER A 15 17.23 -30.16 -48.58
C SER A 15 16.41 -28.95 -49.02
N SER A 16 16.87 -28.41 -50.14
CA SER A 16 16.09 -27.79 -51.20
C SER A 16 15.04 -28.74 -51.79
N LEU A 17 13.75 -28.36 -51.72
CA LEU A 17 12.71 -28.90 -52.59
C LEU A 17 12.07 -27.76 -53.41
N ILE A 18 12.62 -27.67 -54.62
CA ILE A 18 11.95 -27.53 -55.92
C ILE A 18 10.48 -27.06 -55.88
N TRP A 19 10.33 -25.85 -56.40
CA TRP A 19 9.12 -25.13 -56.74
C TRP A 19 8.54 -25.65 -58.07
N SER A 20 7.26 -25.99 -58.14
CA SER A 20 6.55 -25.97 -59.43
C SER A 20 5.05 -25.64 -59.30
N HIS A 21 4.71 -24.52 -59.93
CA HIS A 21 3.46 -24.15 -60.58
C HIS A 21 2.11 -24.32 -59.86
N ARG A 22 1.62 -23.19 -59.33
CA ARG A 22 0.25 -22.76 -59.65
C ARG A 22 0.21 -21.24 -59.80
N ARG A 23 0.04 -20.79 -61.06
CA ARG A 23 -0.25 -19.38 -61.39
C ARG A 23 -1.64 -19.05 -60.87
N VAL A 24 -1.74 -18.21 -59.84
CA VAL A 24 -2.99 -17.52 -59.50
C VAL A 24 -2.85 -16.08 -60.00
N ARG A 25 -3.73 -15.73 -60.94
CA ARG A 25 -3.85 -14.38 -61.50
C ARG A 25 -4.37 -13.44 -60.41
N LEU A 26 -3.65 -12.34 -60.16
CA LEU A 26 -4.15 -11.18 -59.42
C LEU A 26 -4.83 -10.23 -60.40
N PRO A 27 -6.11 -9.88 -60.23
CA PRO A 27 -6.59 -8.52 -60.44
C PRO A 27 -6.31 -7.75 -59.13
N GLY A 28 -5.67 -6.60 -59.11
CA GLY A 28 -5.97 -5.44 -59.94
C GLY A 28 -6.69 -4.42 -59.07
N TRP A 29 -5.91 -3.51 -58.48
CA TRP A 29 -6.30 -2.16 -58.08
C TRP A 29 -7.22 -1.89 -56.87
N PHE A 30 -6.59 -1.25 -55.87
CA PHE A 30 -7.03 -0.06 -55.12
C PHE A 30 -8.54 0.16 -54.89
N GLY A 31 -8.96 0.04 -53.64
CA GLY A 31 -10.22 0.64 -53.18
C GLY A 31 -10.82 -0.09 -51.98
N GLY A 32 -10.25 0.07 -50.79
CA GLY A 32 -10.85 -0.54 -49.60
C GLY A 32 -10.13 -0.31 -48.27
N MET A 33 -9.07 0.48 -48.25
CA MET A 33 -8.31 0.79 -47.03
C MET A 33 -8.85 2.06 -46.35
N ALA A 34 -10.15 2.10 -46.01
CA ALA A 34 -10.74 3.26 -45.33
C ALA A 34 -11.98 2.99 -44.46
N LEU A 35 -12.46 1.75 -44.33
CA LEU A 35 -13.74 1.47 -43.64
C LEU A 35 -13.70 0.24 -42.72
N ILE A 36 -12.54 -0.08 -42.14
CA ILE A 36 -12.40 -1.03 -41.02
C ILE A 36 -11.58 -0.39 -39.88
N LEU A 37 -11.71 0.93 -39.69
CA LEU A 37 -11.04 1.69 -38.63
C LEU A 37 -11.97 2.70 -37.93
N CYS A 38 -13.29 2.50 -38.00
CA CYS A 38 -14.26 3.26 -37.19
C CYS A 38 -15.19 2.40 -36.34
N LEU A 39 -15.09 1.06 -36.40
CA LEU A 39 -15.88 0.15 -35.55
C LEU A 39 -15.06 -0.54 -34.45
N TRP A 40 -13.86 -0.03 -34.16
CA TRP A 40 -13.05 -0.38 -32.98
C TRP A 40 -12.64 0.86 -32.17
N SER A 41 -13.34 1.98 -32.34
CA SER A 41 -13.06 3.23 -31.62
C SER A 41 -14.24 3.77 -30.82
N VAL A 42 -15.40 3.09 -30.87
CA VAL A 42 -16.62 3.51 -30.16
C VAL A 42 -16.97 2.50 -29.05
N LEU A 43 -15.96 2.00 -28.34
CA LEU A 43 -16.15 1.29 -27.06
C LEU A 43 -14.92 1.34 -26.16
N SER A 44 -14.28 2.51 -26.06
CA SER A 44 -13.35 2.83 -24.97
C SER A 44 -13.56 4.21 -24.37
N ALA A 45 -14.64 4.89 -24.76
CA ALA A 45 -15.12 6.11 -24.09
C ALA A 45 -16.06 5.80 -22.91
N HIS A 46 -15.83 4.68 -22.20
CA HIS A 46 -16.49 4.43 -20.92
C HIS A 46 -15.71 5.12 -19.80
N ALA A 47 -16.14 6.35 -19.53
CA ALA A 47 -15.96 7.11 -18.29
C ALA A 47 -14.56 7.63 -17.94
N ALA A 48 -14.20 8.76 -18.55
CA ALA A 48 -13.48 9.82 -17.83
C ALA A 48 -14.43 10.51 -16.83
N SER A 49 -15.07 9.76 -15.92
CA SER A 49 -15.54 10.36 -14.68
C SER A 49 -14.28 10.73 -13.92
N ARG A 50 -14.07 12.01 -13.59
CA ARG A 50 -13.04 12.38 -12.59
C ARG A 50 -13.22 11.44 -11.42
N ASP A 51 -12.14 10.78 -10.99
CA ASP A 51 -12.19 9.91 -9.81
C ASP A 51 -12.88 10.72 -8.68
N PRO A 52 -14.01 10.24 -8.14
CA PRO A 52 -14.75 10.98 -7.11
C PRO A 52 -13.86 11.32 -5.90
N LEU A 53 -12.89 10.44 -5.60
CA LEU A 53 -11.92 10.66 -4.54
C LEU A 53 -10.96 11.80 -4.87
N GLU A 54 -10.49 11.90 -6.12
CA GLU A 54 -9.64 13.01 -6.57
C GLU A 54 -10.38 14.35 -6.43
N SER A 55 -11.64 14.41 -6.87
CA SER A 55 -12.45 15.63 -6.78
C SER A 55 -12.67 16.08 -5.32
N LEU A 56 -12.88 15.10 -4.43
CA LEU A 56 -13.06 15.36 -3.00
C LEU A 56 -11.76 15.85 -2.34
N VAL A 57 -10.61 15.28 -2.71
CA VAL A 57 -9.29 15.73 -2.22
C VAL A 57 -8.98 17.14 -2.71
N SER A 58 -9.24 17.46 -3.98
CA SER A 58 -9.09 18.83 -4.50
C SER A 58 -9.98 19.82 -3.74
N HIS A 59 -11.21 19.43 -3.42
CA HIS A 59 -12.09 20.28 -2.60
C HIS A 59 -11.53 20.48 -1.19
N LEU A 60 -11.10 19.41 -0.52
CA LEU A 60 -10.48 19.45 0.81
C LEU A 60 -9.19 20.29 0.86
N ALA A 61 -8.42 20.33 -0.23
CA ALA A 61 -7.25 21.19 -0.33
C ALA A 61 -7.61 22.68 -0.31
N SER A 62 -8.81 23.04 -0.77
CA SER A 62 -9.29 24.43 -0.87
C SER A 62 -10.17 24.88 0.31
N VAL A 63 -10.93 23.99 0.94
CA VAL A 63 -11.92 24.33 1.98
C VAL A 63 -11.30 25.06 3.18
N SER A 64 -11.86 26.22 3.56
CA SER A 64 -11.40 27.03 4.69
C SER A 64 -12.10 26.73 6.01
N GLU A 65 -13.32 26.19 5.95
CA GLU A 65 -14.10 25.86 7.12
C GLU A 65 -13.58 24.57 7.79
N GLU A 66 -13.19 24.66 9.07
CA GLU A 66 -12.59 23.55 9.82
C GLU A 66 -13.59 22.39 10.03
N SER A 67 -14.84 22.69 10.38
CA SER A 67 -15.92 21.71 10.57
C SER A 67 -16.17 20.90 9.30
N LEU A 68 -16.36 21.59 8.17
CA LEU A 68 -16.57 20.94 6.88
C LEU A 68 -15.35 20.09 6.48
N GLY A 69 -14.14 20.61 6.65
CA GLY A 69 -12.92 19.85 6.39
C GLY A 69 -12.79 18.58 7.24
N LEU A 70 -13.15 18.66 8.52
CA LEU A 70 -13.16 17.50 9.43
C LEU A 70 -14.21 16.46 9.01
N ASP A 71 -15.41 16.88 8.65
CA ASP A 71 -16.47 15.98 8.21
C ASP A 71 -16.12 15.28 6.89
N ILE A 72 -15.48 15.99 5.96
CA ILE A 72 -14.93 15.40 4.73
C ILE A 72 -13.87 14.34 5.09
N LEU A 73 -12.91 14.67 5.96
CA LEU A 73 -11.85 13.73 6.37
C LEU A 73 -12.44 12.45 7.03
N ARG A 74 -13.47 12.59 7.87
CA ARG A 74 -14.17 11.46 8.48
C ARG A 74 -14.92 10.61 7.44
N GLY A 75 -15.63 11.27 6.53
CA GLY A 75 -16.32 10.61 5.41
C GLY A 75 -15.35 9.84 4.52
N MET A 76 -14.22 10.46 4.17
CA MET A 76 -13.13 9.82 3.42
C MET A 76 -12.60 8.58 4.13
N LYS A 77 -12.24 8.70 5.41
CA LYS A 77 -11.73 7.56 6.20
C LYS A 77 -12.71 6.39 6.20
N SER A 78 -14.00 6.69 6.32
CA SER A 78 -15.06 5.68 6.30
C SER A 78 -15.20 5.05 4.92
N GLY A 79 -15.16 5.85 3.85
CA GLY A 79 -15.29 5.39 2.47
C GLY A 79 -14.10 4.58 1.95
N VAL A 80 -12.90 4.79 2.51
CA VAL A 80 -11.70 4.02 2.14
C VAL A 80 -11.39 2.88 3.11
N ALA A 81 -12.19 2.69 4.16
CA ALA A 81 -11.95 1.62 5.13
C ALA A 81 -11.92 0.24 4.46
N GLY A 82 -10.88 -0.54 4.78
CA GLY A 82 -10.66 -1.87 4.19
C GLY A 82 -10.06 -1.86 2.77
N ARG A 83 -9.93 -0.69 2.13
CA ARG A 83 -9.21 -0.56 0.85
C ARG A 83 -7.70 -0.38 1.12
N ARG A 84 -6.88 -0.97 0.25
CA ARG A 84 -5.42 -0.90 0.31
C ARG A 84 -4.87 -0.55 -1.07
N GLY A 85 -3.68 0.05 -1.11
CA GLY A 85 -3.00 0.37 -2.36
C GLY A 85 -3.77 1.36 -3.22
N LEU A 86 -4.52 2.27 -2.59
CA LEU A 86 -5.16 3.36 -3.33
C LEU A 86 -4.07 4.28 -3.89
N PRO A 87 -4.21 4.75 -5.14
CA PRO A 87 -3.24 5.68 -5.71
C PRO A 87 -3.21 6.98 -4.88
N LEU A 88 -2.03 7.61 -4.82
CA LEU A 88 -1.87 8.89 -4.17
C LEU A 88 -2.59 9.99 -4.97
N PRO A 89 -3.60 10.67 -4.39
CA PRO A 89 -4.30 11.75 -5.08
C PRO A 89 -3.38 12.92 -5.39
N THR A 90 -3.56 13.60 -6.51
CA THR A 90 -2.61 14.64 -7.00
C THR A 90 -2.45 15.79 -6.00
N ASP A 91 -3.58 16.23 -5.42
CA ASP A 91 -3.61 17.34 -4.47
C ASP A 91 -3.33 16.91 -3.01
N TRP A 92 -3.02 15.63 -2.76
CA TRP A 92 -2.84 15.12 -1.40
C TRP A 92 -1.69 15.82 -0.65
N SER A 93 -0.59 16.14 -1.32
CA SER A 93 0.54 16.88 -0.73
C SER A 93 0.13 18.25 -0.17
N LYS A 94 -0.85 18.93 -0.81
CA LYS A 94 -1.41 20.19 -0.33
C LYS A 94 -2.26 19.95 0.92
N VAL A 95 -3.05 18.86 0.93
CA VAL A 95 -3.85 18.46 2.10
C VAL A 95 -2.94 18.17 3.29
N GLU A 96 -1.87 17.39 3.11
CA GLU A 96 -0.90 17.07 4.17
C GLU A 96 -0.21 18.33 4.71
N SER A 97 0.23 19.22 3.82
CA SER A 97 0.89 20.47 4.22
C SER A 97 -0.03 21.37 5.04
N ARG A 98 -1.31 21.44 4.66
CA ARG A 98 -2.31 22.30 5.29
C ARG A 98 -2.87 21.71 6.59
N TRP A 99 -3.27 20.45 6.56
CA TRP A 99 -4.05 19.82 7.63
C TRP A 99 -3.21 18.87 8.51
N GLY A 100 -2.06 18.38 8.02
CA GLY A 100 -1.22 17.42 8.74
C GLY A 100 -0.59 17.98 10.03
N ARG A 101 -0.45 19.30 10.14
CA ARG A 101 0.04 20.01 11.34
C ARG A 101 -1.04 20.81 12.06
N HIS A 102 -2.31 20.52 11.79
CA HIS A 102 -3.43 21.25 12.38
C HIS A 102 -3.46 21.14 13.92
N LYS A 103 -3.96 22.16 14.62
CA LYS A 103 -4.06 22.16 16.11
C LYS A 103 -4.94 21.03 16.66
N ASN A 104 -5.99 20.69 15.92
CA ASN A 104 -6.91 19.60 16.22
C ASN A 104 -6.23 18.24 15.99
N ALA A 105 -6.11 17.44 17.06
CA ALA A 105 -5.45 16.14 17.02
C ALA A 105 -6.17 15.12 16.13
N GLU A 106 -7.50 15.18 16.06
CA GLU A 106 -8.30 14.30 15.21
C GLU A 106 -8.00 14.56 13.73
N ILE A 107 -7.97 15.83 13.33
CA ILE A 107 -7.62 16.22 11.95
C ILE A 107 -6.24 15.68 11.57
N ARG A 108 -5.22 15.87 12.42
CA ARG A 108 -3.88 15.33 12.16
C ARG A 108 -3.93 13.81 11.97
N LEU A 109 -4.59 13.09 12.88
CA LEU A 109 -4.69 11.63 12.80
C LEU A 109 -5.41 11.18 11.52
N LEU A 110 -6.50 11.84 11.13
CA LEU A 110 -7.27 11.52 9.92
C LEU A 110 -6.43 11.73 8.66
N VAL A 111 -5.76 12.87 8.55
CA VAL A 111 -4.86 13.17 7.44
C VAL A 111 -3.78 12.11 7.33
N GLN A 112 -3.06 11.82 8.42
CA GLN A 112 -1.99 10.82 8.32
C GLN A 112 -2.52 9.40 8.06
N THR A 113 -3.70 9.04 8.59
CA THR A 113 -4.31 7.72 8.31
C THR A 113 -4.69 7.59 6.82
N LEU A 114 -5.29 8.63 6.25
CA LEU A 114 -5.65 8.66 4.83
C LEU A 114 -4.40 8.66 3.94
N GLY A 115 -3.40 9.48 4.28
CA GLY A 115 -2.13 9.52 3.56
C GLY A 115 -1.45 8.16 3.56
N LEU A 116 -1.42 7.47 4.69
CA LEU A 116 -0.90 6.10 4.78
C LEU A 116 -1.68 5.14 3.86
N THR A 117 -3.01 5.27 3.79
CA THR A 117 -3.87 4.46 2.91
C THR A 117 -3.57 4.70 1.42
N PHE A 118 -3.17 5.94 1.08
CA PHE A 118 -2.75 6.36 -0.25
C PHE A 118 -1.26 6.09 -0.55
N GLY A 119 -0.50 5.53 0.40
CA GLY A 119 0.92 5.22 0.23
C GLY A 119 1.89 6.36 0.56
N SER A 120 1.45 7.42 1.26
CA SER A 120 2.32 8.50 1.72
C SER A 120 3.31 8.02 2.79
N THR A 121 4.59 8.05 2.45
CA THR A 121 5.69 7.72 3.37
C THR A 121 5.84 8.76 4.48
N ALA A 122 5.52 10.03 4.19
CA ALA A 122 5.51 11.11 5.19
C ALA A 122 4.43 10.87 6.25
N ALA A 123 3.23 10.46 5.82
CA ALA A 123 2.14 10.10 6.72
C ALA A 123 2.49 8.87 7.59
N ALA A 124 3.11 7.85 7.00
CA ALA A 124 3.61 6.68 7.72
C ALA A 124 4.65 7.05 8.79
N GLY A 125 5.59 7.95 8.46
CA GLY A 125 6.58 8.47 9.40
C GLY A 125 5.92 9.20 10.58
N ALA A 126 5.02 10.14 10.28
CA ALA A 126 4.35 10.93 11.31
C ALA A 126 3.44 10.09 12.24
N LEU A 127 2.79 9.04 11.73
CA LEU A 127 2.03 8.11 12.58
C LEU A 127 2.95 7.33 13.52
N ARG A 128 4.15 6.93 13.07
CA ARG A 128 5.12 6.24 13.92
C ARG A 128 5.66 7.16 15.00
N GLU A 129 5.96 8.41 14.67
CA GLU A 129 6.33 9.43 15.66
C GLU A 129 5.21 9.65 16.68
N MET A 130 3.97 9.79 16.22
CA MET A 130 2.79 9.94 17.08
C MET A 130 2.58 8.72 18.00
N LEU A 131 2.89 7.51 17.53
CA LEU A 131 2.74 6.28 18.30
C LEU A 131 3.73 6.22 19.48
N ILE A 132 4.97 6.64 19.25
CA ILE A 132 6.03 6.60 20.27
C ILE A 132 6.09 7.84 21.16
N ASP A 133 5.39 8.92 20.79
CA ASP A 133 5.32 10.13 21.61
C ASP A 133 4.57 9.88 22.93
N GLU A 134 5.31 9.73 24.02
CA GLU A 134 4.75 9.51 25.36
C GLU A 134 3.97 10.72 25.89
N LYS A 135 4.17 11.91 25.31
CA LYS A 135 3.42 13.13 25.67
C LYS A 135 2.08 13.20 24.97
N ALA A 136 1.88 12.42 23.90
CA ALA A 136 0.60 12.37 23.20
C ALA A 136 -0.45 11.60 24.02
N PRO A 137 -1.73 12.02 24.00
CA PRO A 137 -2.80 11.29 24.66
C PRO A 137 -2.87 9.83 24.21
N ALA A 138 -3.13 8.90 25.14
CA ALA A 138 -3.18 7.47 24.86
C ALA A 138 -4.13 7.11 23.71
N ALA A 139 -5.27 7.80 23.59
CA ALA A 139 -6.22 7.61 22.49
C ALA A 139 -5.63 7.95 21.12
N GLN A 140 -4.81 9.01 21.03
CA GLN A 140 -4.15 9.42 19.79
C GLN A 140 -3.09 8.39 19.39
N ARG A 141 -2.25 7.97 20.34
CA ARG A 141 -1.25 6.92 20.11
C ARG A 141 -1.89 5.60 19.71
N ARG A 142 -3.02 5.24 20.33
CA ARG A 142 -3.81 4.06 19.97
C ARG A 142 -4.34 4.14 18.55
N GLY A 143 -4.86 5.30 18.13
CA GLY A 143 -5.31 5.54 16.76
C GLY A 143 -4.19 5.37 15.74
N ALA A 144 -2.97 5.85 16.05
CA ALA A 144 -1.81 5.66 15.20
C ALA A 144 -1.40 4.18 15.09
N LEU A 145 -1.39 3.45 16.22
CA LEU A 145 -1.16 2.01 16.24
C LEU A 145 -2.15 1.26 15.34
N ASP A 146 -3.44 1.58 15.46
CA ASP A 146 -4.49 0.92 14.69
C ASP A 146 -4.35 1.21 13.18
N ALA A 147 -4.01 2.46 12.80
CA ALA A 147 -3.77 2.84 11.41
C ALA A 147 -2.56 2.09 10.81
N LEU A 148 -1.42 2.09 11.50
CA LEU A 148 -0.20 1.40 11.04
C LEU A 148 -0.40 -0.12 10.95
N THR A 149 -1.12 -0.70 11.91
CA THR A 149 -1.44 -2.14 11.92
C THR A 149 -2.35 -2.51 10.75
N ALA A 150 -3.38 -1.71 10.47
CA ALA A 150 -4.31 -1.94 9.37
C ALA A 150 -3.62 -1.88 8.00
N ALA A 151 -2.68 -0.94 7.85
CA ALA A 151 -1.87 -0.75 6.65
C ALA A 151 -0.73 -1.78 6.51
N LYS A 152 -0.46 -2.59 7.54
CA LYS A 152 0.70 -3.50 7.58
C LYS A 152 2.02 -2.76 7.33
N ASP A 153 2.20 -1.61 8.00
CA ASP A 153 3.42 -0.81 7.86
C ASP A 153 4.67 -1.68 8.15
N PRO A 154 5.61 -1.80 7.19
CA PRO A 154 6.73 -2.73 7.31
C PRO A 154 7.74 -2.31 8.39
N GLN A 155 7.70 -1.06 8.85
CA GLN A 155 8.59 -0.54 9.89
C GLN A 155 7.94 -0.60 11.28
N LEU A 156 6.73 -1.12 11.39
CA LEU A 156 5.98 -1.25 12.63
C LEU A 156 6.52 -2.33 13.60
N PRO A 157 7.02 -3.51 13.18
CA PRO A 157 7.38 -4.57 14.13
C PRO A 157 8.42 -4.16 15.20
N PRO A 158 9.54 -3.47 14.87
CA PRO A 158 10.45 -2.97 15.89
C PRO A 158 9.80 -1.97 16.86
N VAL A 159 8.89 -1.14 16.36
CA VAL A 159 8.12 -0.18 17.17
C VAL A 159 7.17 -0.91 18.12
N LEU A 160 6.46 -1.95 17.67
CA LEU A 160 5.59 -2.74 18.56
C LEU A 160 6.37 -3.41 19.68
N ARG A 161 7.58 -3.90 19.37
CA ARG A 161 8.47 -4.51 20.37
C ARG A 161 8.91 -3.49 21.43
N SER A 162 9.23 -2.25 21.04
CA SER A 162 9.55 -1.20 22.02
C SER A 162 8.34 -0.81 22.89
N LEU A 163 7.11 -0.94 22.37
CA LEU A 163 5.89 -0.66 23.14
C LEU A 163 5.54 -1.73 24.19
N LEU A 164 6.23 -2.87 24.22
CA LEU A 164 5.99 -3.92 25.23
C LEU A 164 6.27 -3.44 26.66
N VAL A 165 7.09 -2.40 26.86
CA VAL A 165 7.29 -1.82 28.19
C VAL A 165 6.23 -0.79 28.57
N SER A 166 5.52 -0.20 27.60
CA SER A 166 4.56 0.89 27.80
C SER A 166 3.19 0.38 28.29
N PRO A 167 2.80 0.58 29.57
CA PRO A 167 1.56 -0.01 30.10
C PRO A 167 0.31 0.39 29.32
N ALA A 168 0.27 1.62 28.80
CA ALA A 168 -0.87 2.14 28.05
C ALA A 168 -1.09 1.44 26.69
N LEU A 169 -0.02 0.94 26.06
CA LEU A 169 -0.07 0.35 24.71
C LEU A 169 0.42 -1.11 24.64
N ARG A 170 0.86 -1.69 25.76
CA ARG A 170 1.40 -3.06 25.80
C ARG A 170 0.43 -4.09 25.26
N ALA A 171 -0.77 -4.15 25.83
CA ALA A 171 -1.80 -5.10 25.40
C ALA A 171 -2.16 -5.01 23.90
N PRO A 172 -2.40 -3.80 23.32
CA PRO A 172 -2.63 -3.71 21.88
C PRO A 172 -1.37 -3.98 21.04
N ALA A 173 -0.18 -3.63 21.49
CA ALA A 173 1.07 -3.95 20.78
C ALA A 173 1.29 -5.47 20.68
N ILE A 174 1.07 -6.21 21.77
CA ILE A 174 1.13 -7.68 21.80
C ILE A 174 0.20 -8.28 20.75
N ARG A 175 -1.04 -7.79 20.66
CA ARG A 175 -2.01 -8.28 19.66
C ARG A 175 -1.62 -7.90 18.24
N ALA A 176 -1.10 -6.69 18.03
CA ALA A 176 -0.67 -6.23 16.71
C ALA A 176 0.49 -7.07 16.16
N LEU A 177 1.42 -7.51 17.02
CA LEU A 177 2.56 -8.36 16.66
C LEU A 177 2.15 -9.69 15.99
N ALA A 178 0.94 -10.22 16.27
CA ALA A 178 0.41 -11.40 15.59
C ALA A 178 0.23 -11.20 14.08
N GLY A 179 0.07 -9.94 13.66
CA GLY A 179 -0.13 -9.59 12.26
C GLY A 179 1.16 -9.45 11.45
N PHE A 180 2.33 -9.61 12.07
CA PHE A 180 3.62 -9.40 11.42
C PHE A 180 4.49 -10.64 11.53
N ASP A 181 5.15 -10.97 10.42
CA ASP A 181 6.17 -11.99 10.42
C ASP A 181 7.54 -11.35 10.71
N ASP A 182 7.82 -11.17 12.01
CA ASP A 182 9.08 -10.63 12.51
C ASP A 182 9.78 -11.69 13.39
N PRO A 183 10.97 -12.17 13.00
CA PRO A 183 11.65 -13.28 13.69
C PRO A 183 12.08 -12.92 15.12
N GLU A 184 12.20 -11.63 15.44
CA GLU A 184 12.58 -11.14 16.77
C GLU A 184 11.39 -11.09 17.75
N THR A 185 10.16 -11.21 17.25
CA THR A 185 8.93 -11.13 18.05
C THR A 185 8.84 -12.19 19.15
N PRO A 186 9.10 -13.50 18.92
CA PRO A 186 9.03 -14.50 19.99
C PRO A 186 9.96 -14.21 21.15
N GLY A 187 11.21 -13.86 20.85
CA GLY A 187 12.20 -13.51 21.86
C GLY A 187 11.76 -12.32 22.70
N ALA A 188 11.28 -11.25 22.04
CA ALA A 188 10.80 -10.06 22.73
C ALA A 188 9.58 -10.34 23.62
N LEU A 189 8.61 -11.14 23.15
CA LEU A 189 7.42 -11.50 23.92
C LEU A 189 7.76 -12.38 25.13
N MET A 190 8.66 -13.35 24.98
CA MET A 190 9.09 -14.22 26.08
C MET A 190 9.90 -13.44 27.12
N ALA A 191 10.73 -12.48 26.71
CA ALA A 191 11.45 -11.60 27.62
C ALA A 191 10.49 -10.72 28.45
N ALA A 192 9.41 -10.21 27.85
CA ALA A 192 8.41 -9.41 28.56
C ALA A 192 7.49 -10.25 29.47
N TYR A 193 7.27 -11.53 29.14
CA TYR A 193 6.26 -12.40 29.73
C TYR A 193 6.20 -12.44 31.26
N PRO A 194 7.32 -12.49 32.02
CA PRO A 194 7.29 -12.55 33.47
C PRO A 194 6.57 -11.36 34.13
N GLY A 195 6.73 -10.17 33.56
CA GLY A 195 6.16 -8.91 34.06
C GLY A 195 4.73 -8.61 33.61
N LEU A 196 4.13 -9.48 32.81
CA LEU A 196 2.80 -9.27 32.23
C LEU A 196 1.67 -9.63 33.19
N GLN A 197 0.56 -8.89 33.08
CA GLN A 197 -0.69 -9.23 33.74
C GLN A 197 -1.32 -10.49 33.14
N THR A 198 -2.22 -11.16 33.86
CA THR A 198 -2.88 -12.39 33.40
C THR A 198 -3.55 -12.26 32.03
N ALA A 199 -4.19 -11.12 31.75
CA ALA A 199 -4.78 -10.85 30.44
C ALA A 199 -3.72 -10.73 29.33
N GLU A 200 -2.62 -10.03 29.60
CA GLU A 200 -1.51 -9.84 28.66
C GLU A 200 -0.77 -11.14 28.37
N LYS A 201 -0.56 -12.01 29.38
CA LYS A 201 0.00 -13.35 29.19
C LYS A 201 -0.81 -14.18 28.19
N ARG A 202 -2.15 -14.15 28.30
CA ARG A 202 -3.03 -14.80 27.31
C ARG A 202 -2.87 -14.22 25.91
N TYR A 203 -2.74 -12.90 25.80
CA TYR A 203 -2.47 -12.28 24.49
C TYR A 203 -1.14 -12.73 23.91
N VAL A 204 -0.08 -12.86 24.72
CA VAL A 204 1.21 -13.38 24.25
C VAL A 204 1.07 -14.79 23.71
N LEU A 205 0.43 -15.69 24.48
CA LEU A 205 0.24 -17.07 24.05
C LEU A 205 -0.57 -17.16 22.75
N ASN A 206 -1.65 -16.38 22.63
CA ASN A 206 -2.44 -16.31 21.40
C ASN A 206 -1.65 -15.76 20.23
N THR A 207 -0.87 -14.69 20.45
CA THR A 207 0.01 -14.10 19.43
C THR A 207 1.03 -15.12 18.95
N LEU A 208 1.70 -15.83 19.86
CA LEU A 208 2.68 -16.87 19.49
C LEU A 208 2.03 -18.05 18.79
N ALA A 209 0.85 -18.50 19.23
CA ALA A 209 0.13 -19.61 18.62
C ALA A 209 -0.41 -19.26 17.22
N SER A 210 -0.77 -18.00 16.98
CA SER A 210 -1.19 -17.54 15.65
C SER A 210 -0.04 -17.48 14.63
N ARG A 211 1.20 -17.47 15.13
CA ARG A 211 2.40 -17.53 14.30
C ARG A 211 2.76 -18.99 14.09
N VAL A 212 2.10 -19.61 13.11
CA VAL A 212 2.53 -20.91 12.59
C VAL A 212 3.66 -20.65 11.60
N SER A 213 4.84 -21.13 12.00
CA SER A 213 6.08 -21.42 11.24
C SER A 213 6.14 -21.03 9.78
#